data_AF-A0A7W6BG47-F1
#
_entry.id   AF-A0A7W6BG47-F1
#
_cell.length_a   1.000
_cell.length_b   1.000
_cell.length_c   1.000
_cell.angle_alpha   90.00
_cell.angle_beta   90.00
_cell.angle_gamma   90.00
#
_symmetry.space_group_name_H-M   'P 1'
#
loop_
_entity.id
_entity.type
_entity.pdbx_description
1 polymer ?
#
loop_
_entity_poly.entity_id
_entity_poly.type
_entity_poly.pdbx_seq_one_letter_code
_entity_poly.pdbx_strand_id
1 'polypeptide(L)'
;MMQTGNKEIRAMPTRNVVLTDRQAELVDNLVRSGRYQNASEVLREGLRLIERHAAEDAARLEALKKAAELGWNDIDAGRYVDVAEDGLSDFIGGLGRQAADRVRPAN
;
A
#
# COMPACT_ATOMS: atom_id res chain seq x y z
N MET A 1 -44.56 -25.38 13.27
CA MET A 1 -43.57 -25.01 14.30
C MET A 1 -42.51 -24.16 13.63
N MET A 2 -42.62 -22.83 13.73
CA MET A 2 -41.70 -21.90 13.08
C MET A 2 -40.50 -21.68 14.00
N GLN A 3 -39.31 -22.08 13.56
CA GLN A 3 -38.06 -21.65 14.19
C GLN A 3 -37.79 -20.21 13.77
N THR A 4 -38.18 -19.27 14.64
CA THR A 4 -37.74 -17.89 14.55
C THR A 4 -36.27 -17.86 14.90
N GLY A 5 -35.40 -17.91 13.88
CA GLY A 5 -33.97 -17.70 14.02
C GLY A 5 -33.73 -16.31 14.60
N ASN A 6 -33.34 -16.26 15.88
CA ASN A 6 -32.98 -15.05 16.57
C ASN A 6 -31.77 -14.44 15.86
N LYS A 7 -32.02 -13.40 15.06
CA LYS A 7 -30.97 -12.58 14.45
C LYS A 7 -30.30 -11.85 15.61
N GLU A 8 -29.23 -12.43 16.15
CA GLU A 8 -28.36 -11.73 17.09
C GLU A 8 -28.03 -10.37 16.48
N ILE A 9 -28.57 -9.31 17.09
CA ILE A 9 -28.08 -7.97 16.86
C ILE A 9 -26.65 -8.03 17.38
N ARG A 10 -25.68 -8.25 16.50
CA ARG A 10 -24.27 -8.15 16.85
C ARG A 10 -24.02 -6.70 17.23
N ALA A 11 -24.18 -6.40 18.52
CA ALA A 11 -23.70 -5.16 19.09
C ALA A 11 -22.23 -5.01 18.67
N MET A 12 -21.87 -3.85 18.14
CA MET A 12 -20.48 -3.61 17.75
C MET A 12 -19.59 -3.83 18.97
N PRO A 13 -18.55 -4.69 18.89
CA PRO A 13 -17.69 -4.96 20.03
C PRO A 13 -17.00 -3.68 20.47
N THR A 14 -17.18 -3.30 21.73
CA THR A 14 -16.56 -2.11 22.33
C THR A 14 -15.31 -2.51 23.10
N ARG A 15 -14.30 -1.63 23.07
CA ARG A 15 -13.10 -1.71 23.90
C ARG A 15 -12.80 -0.32 24.46
N ASN A 16 -12.37 -0.28 25.72
CA ASN A 16 -11.82 0.94 26.31
C ASN A 16 -10.41 1.15 25.78
N VAL A 17 -10.10 2.38 25.36
CA VAL A 17 -8.78 2.77 24.85
C VAL A 17 -8.30 3.95 25.67
N VAL A 18 -7.06 3.88 26.16
CA VAL A 18 -6.41 5.01 26.82
C VAL A 18 -5.71 5.83 25.75
N LEU A 19 -6.03 7.12 25.70
CA LEU A 19 -5.44 8.07 24.77
C LEU A 19 -4.48 8.99 25.53
N THR A 20 -3.43 9.44 24.86
CA THR A 20 -2.64 10.58 25.35
C THR A 20 -3.44 11.88 25.17
N ASP A 21 -3.10 12.92 25.91
CA ASP A 21 -3.77 14.23 25.84
C ASP A 21 -3.85 14.74 24.39
N ARG A 22 -2.73 14.68 23.66
CA ARG A 22 -2.65 15.04 22.24
C ARG A 22 -3.61 14.23 21.36
N GLN A 23 -3.77 12.93 21.61
CA GLN A 23 -4.66 12.08 20.84
C GLN A 23 -6.14 12.40 21.13
N ALA A 24 -6.47 12.64 22.41
CA ALA A 24 -7.81 13.05 22.81
C ALA A 24 -8.18 14.39 22.17
N GLU A 25 -7.30 15.40 22.22
CA GLU A 25 -7.52 16.69 21.57
C GLU A 25 -7.76 16.56 20.06
N LEU A 26 -6.98 15.71 19.38
CA LEU A 26 -7.17 15.45 17.95
C LEU A 26 -8.55 14.85 17.68
N VAL A 27 -8.95 13.82 18.43
CA VAL A 27 -10.27 13.18 18.29
C VAL A 27 -11.38 14.19 18.54
N ASP A 28 -11.28 14.98 19.60
CA ASP A 28 -12.28 16.00 19.96
C ASP A 28 -12.40 17.07 18.87
N ASN A 29 -11.29 17.54 18.31
CA ASN A 29 -11.29 18.50 17.21
C ASN A 29 -11.97 17.93 15.95
N LEU A 30 -11.70 16.66 15.63
CA LEU A 30 -12.28 15.96 14.48
C LEU A 30 -13.79 15.73 14.64
N VAL A 31 -14.27 15.46 15.86
CA VAL A 31 -15.70 15.35 16.15
C VAL A 31 -16.36 16.72 16.18
N ARG A 32 -15.77 17.70 16.88
CA ARG A 32 -16.35 19.06 17.02
C ARG A 32 -16.45 19.80 15.70
N SER A 33 -15.52 19.55 14.77
CA SER A 33 -15.60 20.08 13.40
C SER A 33 -16.72 19.45 12.55
N GLY A 34 -17.38 18.41 13.04
CA GLY A 34 -18.43 17.69 12.32
C GLY A 34 -17.92 16.71 11.27
N ARG A 35 -16.60 16.55 11.12
CA ARG A 35 -16.00 15.60 10.17
C ARG A 35 -16.33 14.15 10.53
N TYR A 36 -16.49 13.86 11.82
CA TYR A 36 -16.91 12.57 12.33
C TYR A 36 -18.00 12.75 13.38
N GLN A 37 -18.94 11.81 13.48
CA GLN A 37 -20.05 11.92 14.42
C GLN A 37 -19.63 11.61 15.86
N ASN A 38 -18.60 10.78 16.04
CA ASN A 38 -18.14 10.34 17.35
C ASN A 38 -16.70 9.81 17.30
N ALA A 39 -16.09 9.67 18.47
CA ALA A 39 -14.73 9.14 18.62
C ALA A 39 -14.57 7.72 18.06
N SER A 40 -15.61 6.89 18.14
CA SER A 40 -15.52 5.51 17.63
C SER A 40 -15.39 5.46 16.11
N GLU A 41 -15.96 6.42 15.38
CA GLU A 41 -15.73 6.55 13.94
C GLU A 41 -14.30 6.97 13.61
N VAL A 42 -13.77 7.96 14.33
CA VAL A 42 -12.38 8.42 14.17
C VAL A 42 -11.41 7.25 14.38
N LEU A 43 -11.62 6.47 15.45
CA LEU A 43 -10.76 5.33 15.76
C LEU A 43 -10.89 4.21 14.72
N ARG A 44 -12.10 3.92 14.23
CA ARG A 44 -12.28 2.91 13.17
C ARG A 44 -11.62 3.32 11.86
N GLU A 45 -11.72 4.59 11.47
CA GLU A 45 -11.02 5.08 10.28
C GLU A 45 -9.49 5.05 10.47
N GLY A 46 -9.01 5.37 11.68
CA GLY A 46 -7.60 5.19 12.04
C GLY A 46 -7.12 3.74 11.91
N LEU A 47 -7.91 2.77 12.36
CA LEU A 47 -7.60 1.35 12.19
C LEU A 47 -7.61 0.93 10.71
N ARG A 48 -8.60 1.38 9.94
CA ARG A 48 -8.68 1.12 8.49
C ARG A 48 -7.46 1.68 7.75
N LEU A 49 -6.95 2.84 8.18
CA LEU A 49 -5.73 3.42 7.63
C LEU A 49 -4.51 2.52 7.89
N ILE A 50 -4.38 1.99 9.11
CA ILE A 50 -3.30 1.06 9.47
C ILE A 50 -3.39 -0.22 8.63
N GLU A 51 -4.59 -0.80 8.51
CA GLU A 51 -4.82 -2.00 7.69
C GLU A 51 -4.45 -1.76 6.22
N ARG A 52 -4.83 -0.60 5.66
CA ARG A 52 -4.48 -0.24 4.29
C ARG A 52 -2.98 -0.12 4.10
N HIS A 53 -2.27 0.58 5.00
CA HIS A 53 -0.81 0.69 4.91
C HIS A 53 -0.13 -0.67 5.01
N ALA A 54 -0.58 -1.54 5.93
CA ALA A 54 -0.02 -2.89 6.04
C ALA A 54 -0.24 -3.71 4.75
N ALA A 55 -1.41 -3.59 4.12
CA ALA A 55 -1.69 -4.24 2.84
C ALA A 55 -0.84 -3.70 1.69
N GLU A 56 -0.64 -2.38 1.63
CA GLU A 56 0.21 -1.71 0.64
C GLU A 56 1.67 -2.14 0.79
N ASP A 57 2.20 -2.19 2.03
CA ASP A 57 3.56 -2.63 2.32
C ASP A 57 3.77 -4.09 1.94
N ALA A 58 2.81 -4.97 2.28
CA ALA A 58 2.84 -6.38 1.88
C ALA A 58 2.85 -6.53 0.35
N ALA A 59 1.98 -5.80 -0.35
CA ALA A 59 1.93 -5.84 -1.81
C ALA A 59 3.24 -5.34 -2.45
N ARG A 60 3.84 -4.26 -1.89
CA ARG A 60 5.12 -3.73 -2.34
C ARG A 60 6.25 -4.72 -2.14
N LEU A 61 6.30 -5.37 -0.98
CA LEU A 61 7.30 -6.39 -0.69
C LEU A 61 7.19 -7.58 -1.65
N GLU A 62 5.98 -8.08 -1.90
CA GLU A 62 5.75 -9.17 -2.85
C GLU A 62 6.12 -8.78 -4.29
N ALA A 63 5.86 -7.54 -4.70
CA ALA A 63 6.29 -7.04 -6.01
C ALA A 63 7.83 -7.00 -6.12
N LEU A 64 8.53 -6.55 -5.08
CA LEU A 64 9.99 -6.52 -5.05
C LEU A 64 10.60 -7.92 -5.09
N LYS A 65 10.05 -8.88 -4.33
CA LYS A 65 10.50 -10.29 -4.36
C LYS A 65 10.37 -10.87 -5.76
N LYS A 66 9.22 -10.70 -6.41
CA LYS A 66 8.99 -11.17 -7.78
C LYS A 66 9.94 -10.54 -8.79
N ALA A 67 10.20 -9.24 -8.66
CA ALA A 67 11.16 -8.54 -9.53
C ALA A 67 12.60 -9.07 -9.34
N ALA A 68 12.99 -9.34 -8.09
CA ALA A 68 14.30 -9.92 -7.79
C ALA A 68 14.41 -11.35 -8.33
N GLU A 69 13.40 -12.20 -8.14
CA GLU A 69 13.34 -13.56 -8.70
C GLU A 69 13.45 -13.55 -10.21
N LEU A 70 12.76 -12.63 -10.89
CA LEU A 70 12.90 -12.45 -12.34
C LEU A 70 14.35 -12.12 -12.71
N GLY A 71 14.97 -11.17 -12.01
CA GLY A 71 16.37 -10.80 -12.25
C GLY A 71 17.35 -11.96 -12.04
N TRP A 72 17.16 -12.76 -10.99
CA TRP A 72 17.98 -13.96 -10.76
C TRP A 72 17.80 -15.00 -11.87
N ASN A 73 16.56 -15.26 -12.30
CA ASN A 73 16.29 -16.16 -13.41
C ASN A 73 16.87 -15.67 -14.75
N ASP A 74 16.97 -14.35 -14.94
CA ASP A 74 17.64 -13.76 -16.10
C ASP A 74 19.15 -13.96 -16.03
N ILE A 75 19.77 -13.80 -14.84
CA ILE A 75 21.20 -14.07 -14.63
C ILE A 75 21.52 -15.54 -14.89
N ASP A 76 20.79 -16.47 -14.29
CA ASP A 76 21.01 -17.92 -14.43
C ASP A 76 20.86 -18.38 -15.89
N ALA A 77 19.99 -17.72 -16.65
CA ALA A 77 19.77 -18.00 -18.07
C ALA A 77 20.70 -17.22 -19.01
N GLY A 78 21.64 -16.43 -18.49
CA GLY A 78 22.57 -15.61 -19.28
C GLY A 78 21.90 -14.42 -20.01
N ARG A 79 20.70 -14.01 -19.59
CA ARG A 79 19.97 -12.84 -20.13
C ARG A 79 20.37 -11.54 -19.42
N TYR A 80 21.66 -11.27 -19.36
CA TYR A 80 22.21 -10.04 -18.80
C TYR A 80 23.27 -9.45 -19.74
N VAL A 81 23.67 -8.21 -19.47
CA VAL A 81 24.75 -7.53 -20.18
C VAL A 81 25.71 -6.99 -19.14
N ASP A 82 27.00 -7.31 -19.29
CA ASP A 82 28.06 -6.69 -18.50
C ASP A 82 28.24 -5.23 -18.93
N VAL A 83 28.22 -4.33 -17.97
CA VAL A 83 28.40 -2.89 -18.20
C VAL A 83 29.54 -2.40 -17.32
N ALA A 84 30.56 -1.80 -17.95
CA ALA A 84 31.64 -1.16 -17.22
C ALA A 84 31.11 0.05 -16.43
N GLU A 85 31.72 0.31 -15.26
CA GLU A 85 31.26 1.35 -14.33
C GLU A 85 31.23 2.75 -14.97
N ASP A 86 32.24 3.07 -15.78
CA ASP A 86 32.35 4.32 -16.52
C ASP A 86 31.35 4.44 -17.70
N GLY A 87 30.83 3.30 -18.20
CA GLY A 87 29.87 3.22 -19.29
C GLY A 87 28.40 3.18 -18.87
N LEU A 88 28.09 3.12 -17.57
CA LEU A 88 26.73 2.90 -17.08
C LEU A 88 25.74 3.99 -17.52
N SER A 89 26.15 5.25 -17.42
CA SER A 89 25.30 6.39 -17.81
C SER A 89 24.94 6.35 -19.30
N ASP A 90 25.92 6.07 -20.15
CA ASP A 90 25.73 5.99 -21.61
C ASP A 90 24.85 4.81 -22.00
N PHE A 91 25.03 3.67 -21.32
CA PHE A 91 24.20 2.48 -21.51
C PHE A 91 22.73 2.75 -21.17
N ILE A 92 22.45 3.31 -19.99
CA ILE A 92 21.09 3.68 -19.57
C ILE A 92 20.50 4.73 -20.52
N GLY A 93 21.29 5.74 -20.91
CA GLY A 93 20.87 6.75 -21.87
C GLY A 93 20.50 6.15 -23.24
N GLY A 94 21.24 5.13 -23.69
CA GLY A 94 20.95 4.36 -24.90
C GLY A 94 19.61 3.62 -24.83
N LEU A 95 19.36 2.92 -23.71
CA LEU A 95 18.08 2.24 -23.46
C LEU A 95 16.90 3.23 -23.49
N GLY A 96 17.07 4.40 -22.88
CA GLY A 96 16.07 5.47 -22.88
C GLY A 96 15.73 5.96 -24.30
N ARG A 97 16.73 6.17 -25.16
CA ARG A 97 16.52 6.55 -26.56
C ARG A 97 15.78 5.44 -27.34
N GLN A 98 16.19 4.19 -27.19
CA GLN A 98 15.52 3.06 -27.85
C GLN A 98 14.05 2.92 -27.43
N ALA A 99 13.75 3.10 -26.15
CA ALA A 99 12.38 3.08 -25.65
C ALA A 99 11.55 4.24 -26.24
N ALA A 100 12.11 5.45 -26.28
CA ALA A 100 11.43 6.62 -26.86
C ALA A 100 11.14 6.45 -28.36
N ASP A 101 12.04 5.81 -29.11
CA ASP A 101 11.87 5.54 -30.54
C ASP A 101 10.80 4.48 -30.81
N ARG A 102 10.64 3.49 -29.92
CA ARG A 102 9.56 2.49 -30.01
C ARG A 102 8.17 3.06 -29.74
N VAL A 103 8.09 4.16 -28.98
CA VAL A 103 6.82 4.82 -28.63
C VAL A 103 6.40 5.86 -29.68
N ARG A 104 7.33 6.35 -30.52
CA ARG A 104 6.98 7.18 -31.67
C ARG A 104 6.35 6.30 -32.76
N PRO A 105 5.07 6.52 -33.14
CA PRO A 105 4.46 5.76 -34.23
C PRO A 105 5.21 6.08 -35.53
N ALA A 106 5.49 5.04 -36.32
CA ALA A 106 5.94 5.20 -37.70
C ALA A 106 4.84 5.96 -38.46
N ASN A 107 5.17 7.16 -38.89
CA ASN A 107 4.34 7.95 -39.80
C ASN A 107 4.53 7.43 -41.23
#